data_AF-A0A7V2Q8I6-F1
#
_entry.id   AF-A0A7V2Q8I6-F1
#
_cell.length_a   1.000
_cell.length_b   1.000
_cell.length_c   1.000
_cell.angle_alpha   90.00
_cell.angle_beta   90.00
_cell.angle_gamma   90.00
#
_symmetry.space_group_name_H-M   'P 1'
#
loop_
_entity.id
_entity.type
_entity.pdbx_description
1 polymer ?
#
loop_
_entity_poly.entity_id
_entity_poly.type
_entity_poly.pdbx_seq_one_letter_code
_entity_poly.pdbx_strand_id
1 'polypeptide(L)' 'MTLTMTRITIEELKALISKTVKEALLETLRDPDMGLELRPEFESRLRESRAYVEGGGELIPLDEMLHRLDME' A
#
# COMPACT_ATOMS: atom_id res chain seq x y z
N MET A 1 8.88 -33.36 12.07
CA MET A 1 7.97 -34.21 11.29
C MET A 1 8.45 -34.17 9.85
N THR A 2 9.18 -35.18 9.40
CA THR A 2 9.76 -35.23 8.05
C THR A 2 8.76 -35.89 7.11
N LEU A 3 8.15 -35.10 6.23
CA LEU A 3 7.28 -35.58 5.17
C LEU A 3 8.14 -35.94 3.95
N THR A 4 8.44 -37.23 3.75
CA THR A 4 8.89 -37.73 2.45
C THR A 4 7.67 -38.16 1.66
N MET A 5 7.26 -37.36 0.67
CA MET A 5 6.19 -37.72 -0.27
C MET A 5 6.69 -37.77 -1.71
N THR A 6 6.23 -38.84 -2.34
CA THR A 6 6.73 -39.52 -3.52
C THR A 6 6.04 -38.97 -4.77
N ARG A 7 6.83 -38.67 -5.82
CA ARG A 7 6.43 -38.39 -7.20
C ARG A 7 5.36 -37.31 -7.41
N ILE A 8 5.80 -36.06 -7.51
CA ILE A 8 5.01 -34.91 -7.99
C ILE A 8 5.06 -34.81 -9.51
N THR A 9 3.96 -34.35 -10.13
CA THR A 9 3.98 -33.97 -11.54
C THR A 9 4.67 -32.61 -11.73
N ILE A 10 5.11 -32.32 -12.96
CA ILE A 10 5.73 -31.04 -13.30
C ILE A 10 4.77 -29.87 -13.03
N GLU A 11 3.47 -30.05 -13.28
CA GLU A 11 2.48 -29.00 -13.05
C GLU A 11 2.22 -28.73 -11.57
N GLU A 12 2.19 -29.77 -10.74
CA GLU A 12 2.11 -29.60 -9.27
C GLU A 12 3.35 -28.90 -8.71
N LEU A 13 4.54 -29.21 -9.25
CA LEU A 13 5.77 -28.52 -8.87
C LEU A 13 5.73 -27.03 -9.26
N LYS A 14 5.29 -26.71 -10.48
CA LYS A 14 5.12 -25.31 -10.91
C LYS A 14 4.09 -24.57 -10.06
N ALA A 15 2.99 -25.22 -9.73
CA ALA A 15 1.95 -24.64 -8.88
C ALA A 15 2.48 -24.35 -7.47
N LEU A 16 3.25 -25.28 -6.89
CA LEU A 16 3.88 -25.11 -5.58
C LEU A 16 4.88 -23.94 -5.60
N ILE A 17 5.77 -23.90 -6.58
CA ILE A 17 6.74 -22.79 -6.73
C ILE A 17 6.01 -21.47 -6.92
N SER A 18 5.01 -21.41 -7.80
CA SER A 18 4.26 -20.18 -8.07
C SER A 18 3.54 -19.67 -6.83
N LYS A 19 2.95 -20.58 -6.04
CA LYS A 19 2.34 -20.24 -4.75
C LYS A 19 3.37 -19.64 -3.79
N THR A 20 4.48 -20.33 -3.57
CA THR A 20 5.53 -19.87 -2.64
C THR A 20 6.14 -18.54 -3.07
N VAL A 21 6.38 -18.33 -4.36
CA VAL A 21 6.89 -17.07 -4.89
C VAL A 21 5.88 -15.93 -4.69
N LYS A 22 4.59 -16.17 -4.94
CA LYS A 22 3.55 -15.17 -4.69
C LYS A 22 3.45 -14.80 -3.22
N GLU A 23 3.52 -15.79 -2.33
CA GLU A 23 3.52 -15.57 -0.88
C GLU A 23 4.74 -14.71 -0.46
N ALA A 24 5.94 -15.07 -0.91
CA ALA A 24 7.16 -14.32 -0.63
C ALA A 24 7.12 -12.89 -1.20
N LEU A 25 6.58 -12.72 -2.41
CA LEU A 25 6.41 -11.39 -3.01
C LEU A 25 5.40 -10.55 -2.24
N LEU A 26 4.27 -11.10 -1.81
CA LEU A 26 3.30 -10.37 -0.99
C LEU A 26 3.86 -9.98 0.38
N GLU A 27 4.73 -10.81 0.96
CA GLU A 27 5.44 -10.48 2.20
C GLU A 27 6.47 -9.36 1.99
N THR A 28 7.16 -9.36 0.85
CA THR A 28 8.19 -8.37 0.52
C THR A 28 7.61 -7.05 0.03
N LEU A 29 6.51 -7.08 -0.70
CA LEU A 29 5.77 -5.92 -1.22
C LEU A 29 4.74 -5.39 -0.23
N ARG A 30 4.96 -5.61 1.08
CA ARG A 30 4.16 -4.95 2.11
C ARG A 30 4.27 -3.43 1.97
N ASP A 31 3.30 -2.74 2.57
CA ASP A 31 3.25 -1.29 2.63
C ASP A 31 4.64 -0.72 2.96
N PRO A 32 5.26 0.03 2.03
CA PRO A 32 6.62 0.55 2.19
C PRO A 32 6.73 1.53 3.37
N ASP A 33 5.61 2.12 3.79
CA ASP A 33 5.55 3.08 4.88
C ASP A 33 5.19 2.42 6.23
N MET A 34 4.99 1.09 6.25
CA MET A 34 4.60 0.36 7.46
C MET A 34 5.63 0.53 8.58
N GLY A 35 5.20 1.10 9.70
CA GLY A 35 6.03 1.32 10.88
C GLY A 35 6.91 2.57 10.81
N LEU A 36 6.79 3.40 9.76
CA LEU A 36 7.43 4.70 9.71
C LEU A 36 6.62 5.74 10.51
N GLU A 37 7.33 6.62 11.21
CA GLU A 37 6.74 7.78 11.87
C GLU A 37 6.61 8.95 10.88
N LEU A 38 5.59 9.79 11.08
CA LEU A 38 5.48 11.03 10.32
C LEU A 38 6.60 11.99 10.73
N ARG A 39 7.24 12.60 9.74
CA ARG A 39 8.16 13.71 10.02
C ARG A 39 7.35 14.91 10.56
N PRO A 40 7.89 15.69 11.51
CA PRO A 40 7.14 16.77 12.19
C PRO A 40 6.49 17.78 11.23
N GLU A 41 7.14 18.08 10.10
CA GLU A 41 6.60 19.01 9.11
C GLU A 41 5.36 18.47 8.39
N PHE A 42 5.27 17.15 8.19
CA PHE A 42 4.07 16.53 7.61
C PHE A 42 2.95 16.46 8.65
N GLU A 43 3.29 16.14 9.90
CA GLU A 43 2.32 16.12 10.98
C GLU A 43 1.68 17.50 11.20
N SER A 44 2.47 18.58 11.24
CA SER A 44 1.96 19.96 11.39
C SER A 44 1.00 20.32 10.26
N ARG A 45 1.39 20.08 9.00
CA ARG A 45 0.57 20.37 7.83
C ARG A 45 -0.75 19.61 7.83
N LEU A 46 -0.75 18.34 8.26
CA LEU A 46 -1.96 17.54 8.38
C LEU A 46 -2.89 18.08 9.48
N ARG A 47 -2.34 18.50 10.62
CA ARG A 47 -3.11 19.11 11.71
C ARG A 47 -3.76 20.42 11.25
N GLU A 48 -3.02 21.27 10.55
CA GLU A 48 -3.55 22.53 9.97
C GLU A 48 -4.66 22.26 8.95
N SER A 49 -4.45 21.33 8.02
CA SER A 49 -5.46 20.93 7.03
C SER A 49 -6.74 20.41 7.71
N ARG A 50 -6.59 19.58 8.74
CA ARG A 50 -7.74 19.06 9.49
C ARG A 50 -8.49 20.18 10.22
N ALA A 51 -7.77 21.08 10.87
CA ALA A 51 -8.36 22.22 11.58
C ALA A 51 -9.10 23.18 10.62
N TYR A 52 -8.60 23.37 9.39
CA TYR A 52 -9.29 24.16 8.37
C TYR A 52 -10.67 23.57 8.04
N VAL A 53 -10.75 22.26 7.81
CA VAL A 53 -12.01 21.57 7.51
C VAL A 53 -12.95 21.57 8.72
N GLU A 54 -12.43 21.27 9.92
CA GLU A 54 -13.21 21.31 11.17
C GLU A 54 -13.76 22.72 11.48
N GLY A 55 -13.03 23.75 11.06
CA GLY A 55 -13.44 25.16 11.15
C GLY A 55 -14.45 25.61 10.10
N GLY A 56 -14.93 24.72 9.23
CA GLY A 56 -15.88 25.03 8.16
C GLY A 56 -15.23 25.50 6.86
N GLY A 57 -13.94 25.22 6.68
CA GLY A 57 -13.22 25.45 5.43
C GLY A 57 -13.84 24.70 4.26
N GLU A 58 -13.74 25.28 3.07
CA GLU A 58 -14.36 24.75 1.86
C GLU A 58 -13.44 23.71 1.20
N LEU A 59 -13.97 22.52 0.96
CA LEU A 59 -13.30 21.49 0.17
C LEU A 59 -13.73 21.62 -1.29
N ILE A 60 -12.78 21.44 -2.20
CA ILE A 60 -13.06 21.39 -3.64
C ILE A 60 -13.12 19.94 -4.12
N PRO A 61 -13.94 19.63 -5.14
CA PRO A 61 -13.91 18.33 -5.81
C PRO A 61 -12.53 18.02 -6.40
N LEU A 62 -12.22 16.73 -6.53
CA LEU A 62 -10.93 16.27 -7.08
C LEU A 62 -10.69 16.83 -8.49
N ASP A 63 -11.71 16.79 -9.35
CA ASP A 63 -11.60 17.28 -10.73
C ASP A 63 -11.27 18.79 -10.78
N GLU A 64 -11.84 19.57 -9.86
CA GLU A 64 -11.55 21.00 -9.73
C GLU A 64 -10.13 21.23 -9.20
N MET A 65 -9.68 20.41 -8.24
CA MET A 65 -8.31 20.47 -7.71
C MET A 65 -7.27 20.17 -8.80
N LEU A 66 -7.49 19.10 -9.59
CA LEU A 66 -6.62 18.71 -10.69
C LEU A 66 -6.56 19.82 -11.74
N HIS A 67 -7.71 20.41 -12.11
CA HIS A 67 -7.77 21.52 -13.04
C HIS A 67 -6.98 22.75 -12.55
N ARG A 68 -7.04 23.09 -11.25
CA ARG A 68 -6.26 24.20 -10.66
C ARG A 68 -4.75 23.93 -10.65
N LEU A 69 -4.35 22.67 -10.62
CA LEU A 69 -2.95 22.22 -10.59
C LEU A 69 -2.37 21.93 -11.98
N ASP A 70 -3.13 22.15 -13.05
CA ASP A 70 -2.77 21.80 -14.43
C ASP A 70 -2.43 20.29 -14.57
N MET A 71 -3.19 19.47 -13.84
CA MET A 71 -3.11 18.01 -13.86
C MET A 71 -4.37 17.45 -14.52
N GLU A 72 -4.20 16.42 -15.36
CA GLU A 72 -5.31 15.64 -15.95
C GLU A 72 -5.67 14.42 -15.09
#